data_AF-A8YJC3-F1
#
_entry.id   AF-A8YJC3-F1
#
_cell.length_a   1.000
_cell.length_b   1.000
_cell.length_c   1.000
_cell.angle_alpha   90.00
_cell.angle_beta   90.00
_cell.angle_gamma   90.00
#
_symmetry.space_group_name_H-M   'P 1'
#
loop_
_entity.id
_entity.type
_entity.pdbx_description
1 polymer ?
#
loop_
_entity_poly.entity_id
_entity_poly.type
_entity_poly.pdbx_seq_one_letter_code
_entity_poly.pdbx_strand_id
1 'polypeptide(L)'
;MRFGAGMKGKIGQSLSLGLPTITTRIGAEGMGLIDHQDVLIADTAEEFAQAVIELYDNRELWQKLADNSLETIKRYQPATVQTNLQDLLSNLGIIAKDS
;
A
#
# COMPACT_ATOMS: atom_id res chain seq x y z
N MET A 1 -4.41 -0.07 -26.60
CA MET A 1 -3.48 0.20 -25.48
C MET A 1 -4.30 0.51 -24.24
N ARG A 2 -4.61 -0.47 -23.41
CA ARG A 2 -5.40 -0.28 -22.19
C ARG A 2 -4.69 -1.00 -21.05
N PHE A 3 -4.64 -0.36 -19.90
CA PHE A 3 -4.02 -0.83 -18.65
C PHE A 3 -2.49 -0.73 -18.59
N GLY A 4 -1.98 0.49 -18.70
CA GLY A 4 -0.78 0.87 -17.93
C GLY A 4 -1.16 1.02 -16.45
N ALA A 5 -1.56 -0.06 -15.80
CA ALA A 5 -1.96 -0.08 -14.41
C ALA A 5 -1.54 -1.42 -13.78
N GLY A 6 -0.25 -1.76 -13.91
CA GLY A 6 0.39 -2.56 -12.88
C GLY A 6 0.29 -1.80 -11.55
N MET A 7 0.33 -2.52 -10.42
CA MET A 7 0.43 -1.97 -9.07
C MET A 7 1.11 -0.60 -9.07
N LYS A 8 0.49 0.42 -8.45
CA LYS A 8 0.97 1.81 -8.48
C LYS A 8 2.38 1.89 -7.88
N GLY A 9 3.37 1.66 -8.74
CA GLY A 9 4.70 1.28 -8.33
C GLY A 9 5.39 2.35 -7.50
N LYS A 10 5.02 3.62 -7.70
CA LYS A 10 5.54 4.74 -6.90
C LYS A 10 5.08 4.69 -5.45
N ILE A 11 3.81 4.34 -5.19
CA ILE A 11 3.31 4.19 -3.81
C ILE A 11 4.02 3.00 -3.17
N GLY A 12 4.05 1.86 -3.86
CA GLY A 12 4.78 0.68 -3.37
C GLY A 12 6.26 0.94 -3.10
N GLN A 13 6.92 1.72 -3.95
CA GLN A 13 8.32 2.13 -3.78
C GLN A 13 8.50 3.03 -2.56
N SER A 14 7.67 4.06 -2.36
CA SER A 14 7.72 4.89 -1.16
C SER A 14 7.54 4.06 0.12
N LEU A 15 6.56 3.15 0.12
CA LEU A 15 6.30 2.25 1.24
C LEU A 15 7.50 1.32 1.52
N SER A 16 8.16 0.82 0.46
CA SER A 16 9.35 -0.03 0.58
C SER A 16 10.55 0.68 1.22
N LEU A 17 10.58 2.01 1.15
CA LEU A 17 11.61 2.85 1.77
C LEU A 17 11.22 3.32 3.17
N GLY A 18 10.08 2.86 3.72
CA GLY A 18 9.58 3.28 5.02
C GLY A 18 9.20 4.77 5.06
N LEU A 19 8.77 5.32 3.93
CA LEU A 19 8.43 6.74 3.83
C LEU A 19 6.93 6.95 4.06
N PRO A 20 6.54 7.84 4.99
CA PRO A 20 5.15 8.28 5.10
C PRO A 20 4.66 8.79 3.74
N THR A 21 3.50 8.30 3.32
CA THR A 21 2.97 8.56 1.98
C THR A 21 1.58 9.18 2.07
N ILE A 22 1.36 10.23 1.29
CA ILE A 22 0.04 10.85 1.07
C ILE A 22 -0.39 10.48 -0.34
N THR A 23 -1.63 10.00 -0.50
CA THR A 23 -2.17 9.56 -1.80
C THR A 23 -3.65 9.89 -1.91
N THR A 24 -4.20 9.84 -3.12
CA THR A 24 -5.66 9.89 -3.33
C THR A 24 -6.31 8.55 -3.02
N ARG A 25 -7.64 8.51 -2.86
CA ARG A 25 -8.42 7.27 -2.79
C ARG A 25 -8.21 6.42 -4.03
N ILE A 26 -8.20 7.08 -5.20
CA ILE A 26 -7.88 6.43 -6.48
C ILE A 26 -6.47 5.87 -6.45
N GLY A 27 -5.51 6.56 -5.82
CA GLY A 27 -4.14 6.07 -5.61
C GLY A 27 -4.04 4.92 -4.60
N ALA A 28 -4.86 4.88 -3.56
CA ALA A 28 -4.89 3.76 -2.61
C ALA A 28 -5.70 2.54 -3.09
N GLU A 29 -6.52 2.71 -4.13
CA GLU A 29 -7.40 1.66 -4.63
C GLU A 29 -6.67 0.34 -4.93
N GLY A 30 -7.24 -0.77 -4.44
CA GLY A 30 -6.70 -2.11 -4.62
C GLY A 30 -5.48 -2.45 -3.75
N MET A 31 -5.02 -1.52 -2.91
CA MET A 31 -3.85 -1.71 -2.04
C MET A 31 -4.18 -1.99 -0.57
N GLY A 32 -5.47 -2.07 -0.21
CA GLY A 32 -5.91 -2.35 1.17
C GLY A 32 -5.29 -1.41 2.21
N LEU A 33 -4.98 -0.17 1.81
CA LEU A 33 -4.38 0.84 2.68
C LEU A 33 -5.46 1.49 3.53
N ILE A 34 -5.16 1.66 4.81
CA ILE A 34 -6.04 2.31 5.78
C ILE A 34 -5.53 3.73 6.03
N ASP A 35 -6.43 4.69 5.86
CA ASP A 35 -6.16 6.11 6.13
C ASP A 35 -5.79 6.34 7.61
N HIS A 36 -4.83 7.23 7.86
CA HIS A 36 -4.21 7.51 9.17
C HIS A 36 -3.55 6.29 9.87
N GLN A 37 -3.40 5.17 9.16
CA GLN A 37 -2.71 3.98 9.65
C GLN A 37 -1.56 3.59 8.73
N ASP A 38 -1.81 3.37 7.45
CA ASP A 38 -0.80 2.98 6.47
C ASP A 38 -0.31 4.20 5.65
N VAL A 39 -1.24 5.11 5.34
CA VAL A 39 -1.03 6.33 4.53
C VAL A 39 -1.97 7.44 5.02
N LEU A 40 -1.79 8.66 4.52
CA LEU A 40 -2.85 9.67 4.53
C LEU A 40 -3.56 9.71 3.17
N ILE A 41 -4.88 9.81 3.19
CA ILE A 41 -5.72 9.92 2.00
C ILE A 41 -6.24 11.35 1.84
N ALA A 42 -5.89 11.98 0.71
CA ALA A 42 -6.35 13.30 0.31
C ALA A 42 -6.74 13.29 -1.17
N ASP A 43 -7.92 13.81 -1.52
CA ASP A 43 -8.43 13.84 -2.89
C ASP A 43 -8.47 15.25 -3.50
N THR A 44 -8.32 16.30 -2.68
CA THR A 44 -8.25 17.70 -3.11
C THR A 44 -6.89 18.33 -2.79
N ALA A 45 -6.55 19.42 -3.49
CA ALA A 45 -5.29 20.12 -3.26
C ALA A 45 -5.20 20.67 -1.82
N GLU A 46 -6.31 21.16 -1.29
CA GLU A 46 -6.45 21.66 0.07
C GLU A 46 -6.24 20.55 1.10
N GLU A 47 -6.84 19.38 0.89
CA GLU A 47 -6.62 18.20 1.73
C GLU A 47 -5.15 17.75 1.71
N PHE A 48 -4.51 17.77 0.52
CA PHE A 48 -3.09 17.44 0.41
C PHE A 48 -2.22 18.41 1.20
N ALA A 49 -2.47 19.72 1.08
CA ALA A 49 -1.73 20.73 1.82
C ALA A 49 -1.88 20.52 3.34
N GLN A 50 -3.10 20.25 3.80
CA GLN A 50 -3.37 19.98 5.21
C GLN A 50 -2.68 18.70 5.70
N ALA A 51 -2.72 17.63 4.92
CA ALA A 51 -2.06 16.36 5.24
C ALA A 51 -0.53 16.52 5.29
N VAL A 52 0.06 17.34 4.42
CA VAL A 52 1.51 17.66 4.48
C VAL A 52 1.86 18.38 5.78
N ILE A 53 1.07 19.38 6.18
CA ILE A 53 1.27 20.12 7.43
C ILE A 53 1.13 19.19 8.63
N GLU A 54 0.04 18.42 8.69
CA GLU A 54 -0.20 17.45 9.77
C GLU A 54 0.95 16.47 9.94
N LEU A 55 1.41 15.90 8.83
CA LEU A 55 2.47 14.90 8.83
C LEU A 55 3.83 15.50 9.21
N TYR A 56 4.10 16.75 8.82
CA TYR A 56 5.32 17.47 9.18
C TYR A 56 5.36 17.90 10.65
N ASP A 57 4.23 18.36 11.20
CA ASP A 57 4.14 18.85 12.57
C ASP A 57 3.95 17.72 13.60
N ASN A 58 3.44 16.56 13.19
CA ASN A 58 3.18 15.42 14.06
C ASN A 58 4.22 14.30 13.90
N ARG A 59 5.27 14.36 14.71
CA ARG A 59 6.33 13.33 14.73
C ARG A 59 5.83 11.92 15.04
N GLU A 60 4.82 11.78 15.90
CA GLU A 60 4.27 10.47 16.25
C GLU A 60 3.55 9.84 15.06
N LEU A 61 2.74 10.64 14.36
CA LEU A 61 2.08 10.21 13.12
C LEU A 61 3.11 9.86 12.05
N TRP A 62 4.14 10.68 11.86
CA TRP A 62 5.24 10.39 10.93
C TRP A 62 5.84 9.02 11.21
N GLN A 63 6.24 8.76 12.45
CA GLN A 63 6.89 7.50 12.83
C GLN A 63 5.92 6.32 12.64
N LYS A 64 4.66 6.46 13.05
CA LYS A 64 3.63 5.43 12.85
C LYS A 64 3.47 5.06 11.38
N LEU A 65 3.36 6.04 10.49
CA LEU A 65 3.19 5.79 9.06
C LEU A 65 4.46 5.21 8.44
N ALA A 66 5.65 5.66 8.86
CA ALA A 66 6.94 5.11 8.42
C ALA A 66 7.09 3.63 8.81
N ASP A 67 6.76 3.28 10.05
CA ASP A 67 6.83 1.91 10.56
C ASP A 67 5.81 1.00 9.84
N ASN A 68 4.57 1.49 9.70
CA ASN A 68 3.52 0.73 9.04
C ASN A 68 3.80 0.56 7.54
N SER A 69 4.47 1.51 6.88
CA SER A 69 4.82 1.42 5.46
C SER A 69 5.57 0.14 5.10
N LEU A 70 6.50 -0.29 5.97
CA LEU A 70 7.25 -1.52 5.79
C LEU A 70 6.39 -2.77 6.02
N GLU A 71 5.42 -2.73 6.94
CA GLU A 71 4.47 -3.83 7.14
C GLU A 71 3.48 -3.94 5.98
N THR A 72 2.97 -2.81 5.51
CA THR A 72 2.05 -2.71 4.37
C THR A 72 2.67 -3.33 3.11
N ILE A 73 3.93 -3.03 2.81
CA ILE A 73 4.57 -3.49 1.57
C ILE A 73 4.91 -4.99 1.59
N LYS A 74 5.05 -5.62 2.77
CA LYS A 74 5.26 -7.08 2.87
C LYS A 74 4.15 -7.88 2.18
N ARG A 75 2.92 -7.36 2.19
CA ARG A 75 1.76 -7.96 1.50
C ARG A 75 1.93 -8.03 -0.02
N TYR A 76 2.82 -7.21 -0.57
CA TYR A 76 3.08 -7.06 -2.00
C TYR A 76 4.42 -7.63 -2.45
N GLN A 77 5.19 -8.26 -1.54
CA GLN A 77 6.43 -8.93 -1.91
C GLN A 77 6.15 -10.13 -2.82
N PRO A 78 7.04 -10.42 -3.80
CA PRO A 78 6.86 -11.53 -4.74
C PRO A 78 6.56 -12.87 -4.07
N ALA A 79 7.23 -13.17 -2.95
CA ALA A 79 7.00 -14.41 -2.18
C ALA A 79 5.56 -14.50 -1.63
N THR A 80 5.06 -13.42 -1.01
CA THR A 80 3.69 -13.36 -0.47
C THR A 80 2.65 -13.50 -1.59
N VAL A 81 2.86 -12.81 -2.72
CA VAL A 81 1.96 -12.88 -3.87
C VAL A 81 1.96 -14.29 -4.48
N GLN A 82 3.12 -14.94 -4.54
CA GLN A 82 3.24 -16.32 -5.01
C GLN A 82 2.46 -17.29 -4.11
N THR A 83 2.62 -17.20 -2.79
CA THR A 83 1.86 -18.04 -1.84
C THR A 83 0.36 -17.83 -1.98
N ASN A 84 -0.10 -16.57 -2.01
CA ASN A 84 -1.53 -16.26 -2.18
C ASN A 84 -2.10 -16.81 -3.51
N LEU A 85 -1.31 -16.77 -4.58
CA LEU A 85 -1.71 -17.33 -5.87
C LEU A 85 -1.76 -18.86 -5.85
N GLN A 86 -0.76 -19.50 -5.24
CA GLN A 86 -0.74 -20.96 -5.05
C GLN A 86 -1.97 -21.40 -4.27
N ASP A 87 -2.26 -20.75 -3.14
CA ASP A 87 -3.44 -21.05 -2.32
C ASP A 87 -4.74 -20.90 -3.11
N LEU A 88 -4.87 -19.83 -3.90
CA LEU A 88 -6.04 -19.60 -4.74
C LEU A 88 -6.21 -20.70 -5.80
N LEU A 89 -5.14 -21.07 -6.50
CA LEU A 89 -5.16 -22.11 -7.52
C LEU A 89 -5.44 -23.49 -6.92
N SER A 90 -4.91 -23.78 -5.72
CA SER A 90 -5.22 -25.00 -4.97
C SER A 90 -6.67 -25.05 -4.53
N ASN A 91 -7.23 -23.94 -4.02
CA ASN A 91 -8.63 -23.86 -3.61
C ASN A 91 -9.60 -24.03 -4.78
N LEU A 92 -9.20 -23.62 -5.98
CA LEU A 92 -9.96 -23.84 -7.22
C LEU A 92 -9.75 -25.24 -7.83
N GLY A 93 -8.88 -26.08 -7.23
CA GLY A 93 -8.58 -27.43 -7.70
C GLY A 93 -7.74 -27.48 -8.97
N ILE A 94 -7.09 -26.38 -9.34
CA ILE A 94 -6.25 -26.27 -10.56
C ILE A 94 -4.87 -26.90 -10.33
N ILE A 95 -4.36 -26.84 -9.10
CA ILE A 95 -3.08 -27.45 -8.69
C ILE A 95 -3.26 -28.26 -7.40
N ALA A 96 -2.45 -29.31 -7.22
CA ALA A 96 -2.44 -30.08 -5.98
C ALA A 96 -2.02 -29.19 -4.80
N LYS A 97 -2.63 -29.39 -3.63
CA LYS A 97 -2.21 -28.70 -2.41
C LYS A 97 -0.93 -29.38 -1.94
N ASP A 98 0.21 -28.70 -2.08
CA ASP A 98 1.47 -29.21 -1.56
C ASP A 98 1.30 -29.41 -0.04
N SER A 99 1.51 -30.66 0.37
CA SER A 99 1.24 -31.17 1.72
C SER A 99 2.28 -30.71 2.74
#